data_AF-A0A218WWN7-F1
#
_entry.id   AF-A0A218WWN7-F1
#
_cell.length_a   1.000
_cell.length_b   1.000
_cell.length_c   1.000
_cell.angle_alpha   90.00
_cell.angle_beta   90.00
_cell.angle_gamma   90.00
#
_symmetry.space_group_name_H-M   'P 1'
#
loop_
_entity.id
_entity.type
_entity.pdbx_description
1 polymer ?
#
loop_
_entity_poly.entity_id
_entity_poly.type
_entity_poly.pdbx_seq_one_letter_code
_entity_poly.pdbx_strand_id
1 'polypeptide(L)'
;MSDFVSRLTRTLRNRWTGLTEQEQVQFIVSSPTEVVHILYVYFVELPGDLKELKRKEFFERKCCSYKRKNLDLHFKDMVRLFYELGADISLTQVFLSSILASLAGVAERLPQARGKRIIDCTVGEI
;
A
#
# COMPACT_ATOMS: atom_id res chain seq x y z
N MET A 1 -0.70 -31.46 2.93
CA MET A 1 0.28 -30.41 2.59
C MET A 1 1.32 -30.81 1.55
N SER A 2 1.83 -32.05 1.53
CA SER A 2 2.80 -32.50 0.51
C SER A 2 2.32 -32.30 -0.95
N ASP A 3 1.05 -32.60 -1.26
CA ASP A 3 0.46 -32.34 -2.60
C ASP A 3 0.31 -30.84 -2.95
N PHE A 4 0.29 -29.97 -1.94
CA PHE A 4 0.26 -28.52 -2.16
C PHE A 4 1.67 -28.01 -2.51
N VAL A 5 2.68 -28.47 -1.75
CA VAL A 5 4.09 -28.14 -1.97
C VAL A 5 4.56 -28.63 -3.35
N SER A 6 4.12 -29.80 -3.80
CA SER A 6 4.49 -30.35 -5.12
C SER A 6 4.08 -29.45 -6.29
N ARG A 7 3.02 -28.65 -6.10
CA ARG A 7 2.48 -27.70 -7.09
C ARG A 7 3.17 -26.34 -7.08
N LEU A 8 4.06 -26.06 -6.13
CA LEU A 8 4.83 -24.82 -6.12
C LEU A 8 5.74 -24.76 -7.35
N THR A 9 5.72 -23.62 -8.03
CA THR A 9 6.46 -23.39 -9.27
C THR A 9 7.28 -22.09 -9.19
N ARG A 10 8.34 -22.02 -10.00
CA ARG A 10 9.20 -20.82 -10.17
C ARG A 10 9.65 -20.24 -8.83
N THR A 11 9.33 -18.97 -8.56
CA THR A 11 9.73 -18.23 -7.37
C THR A 11 9.32 -18.94 -6.08
N LEU A 12 8.12 -19.54 -6.05
CA LEU A 12 7.63 -20.26 -4.87
C LEU A 12 8.45 -21.53 -4.60
N ARG A 13 8.82 -22.26 -5.65
CA ARG A 13 9.66 -23.45 -5.55
C ARG A 13 11.09 -23.09 -5.11
N ASN A 14 11.68 -22.05 -5.68
CA ASN A 14 13.04 -21.60 -5.32
C ASN A 14 13.12 -21.17 -3.85
N ARG A 15 12.08 -20.49 -3.35
CA ARG A 15 11.97 -20.10 -1.94
C ARG A 15 11.74 -21.30 -1.04
N TRP A 16 10.86 -22.23 -1.42
CA TRP A 16 10.64 -23.50 -0.69
C TRP A 16 11.92 -24.31 -0.52
N THR A 17 12.71 -24.47 -1.59
CA THR A 17 14.00 -25.18 -1.54
C THR A 17 15.07 -24.46 -0.72
N GLY A 18 14.87 -23.19 -0.39
CA GLY A 18 15.77 -22.41 0.46
C GLY A 18 15.43 -22.50 1.95
N LEU A 19 14.33 -23.16 2.34
CA LEU A 19 13.96 -23.38 3.74
C LEU A 19 14.78 -24.53 4.34
N THR A 20 15.06 -24.43 5.64
CA THR A 20 15.65 -25.53 6.42
C THR A 20 14.71 -26.73 6.50
N GLU A 21 15.25 -27.92 6.77
CA GLU A 21 14.43 -29.13 6.95
C GLU A 21 13.38 -28.96 8.06
N GLN A 22 13.73 -28.26 9.14
CA GLN A 22 12.83 -27.99 10.25
C GLN A 22 11.64 -27.10 9.81
N GLU A 23 11.89 -26.05 9.04
CA GLU A 23 10.83 -25.17 8.51
C GLU A 23 9.93 -25.90 7.51
N GLN A 24 10.51 -26.76 6.67
CA GLN A 24 9.74 -27.58 5.73
C GLN A 24 8.84 -28.58 6.46
N VAL A 25 9.36 -29.24 7.51
CA VAL A 25 8.58 -30.17 8.34
C VAL A 25 7.46 -29.43 9.05
N GLN A 26 7.76 -28.27 9.67
CA GLN A 26 6.76 -27.45 10.35
C GLN A 26 5.64 -27.03 9.40
N PHE A 27 5.97 -26.61 8.17
CA PHE A 27 4.99 -26.27 7.15
C PHE A 27 4.12 -27.47 6.72
N ILE A 28 4.70 -28.67 6.59
CA ILE A 28 3.98 -29.87 6.16
C ILE A 28 2.98 -30.35 7.23
N VAL A 29 3.31 -30.20 8.52
CA VAL A 29 2.44 -30.62 9.63
C VAL A 29 1.45 -29.54 10.07
N SER A 30 1.63 -28.30 9.61
CA SER A 30 0.72 -27.18 9.89
C SER A 30 -0.64 -27.37 9.24
N SER A 31 -1.68 -26.84 9.88
CA SER A 31 -3.03 -26.81 9.31
C SER A 31 -3.08 -25.95 8.04
N PRO A 32 -4.06 -26.16 7.13
CA PRO A 32 -4.19 -25.33 5.93
C PRO A 32 -4.27 -23.82 6.22
N THR A 33 -4.93 -23.43 7.32
CA THR A 33 -5.05 -22.03 7.75
C THR A 33 -3.70 -21.45 8.18
N GLU A 34 -2.94 -22.19 8.99
CA GLU A 34 -1.60 -21.80 9.40
C GLU A 34 -0.65 -21.74 8.21
N VAL A 35 -0.77 -22.68 7.27
CA VAL A 35 0.02 -22.64 6.03
C VAL A 35 -0.29 -21.40 5.21
N VAL A 36 -1.55 -21.03 5.02
CA VAL A 36 -1.89 -19.79 4.30
C VAL A 36 -1.29 -18.57 5.02
N HIS A 37 -1.27 -18.57 6.35
CA HIS A 37 -0.63 -17.51 7.13
C HIS A 37 0.91 -17.52 6.98
N ILE A 38 1.55 -18.69 7.04
CA ILE A 38 2.99 -18.86 6.83
C ILE A 38 3.35 -18.43 5.40
N LEU A 39 2.56 -18.82 4.40
CA LEU A 39 2.73 -18.39 3.02
C LEU A 39 2.60 -16.86 2.91
N TYR A 40 1.61 -16.28 3.57
CA TYR A 40 1.45 -14.83 3.59
C TYR A 40 2.68 -14.14 4.20
N VAL A 41 3.14 -14.58 5.38
CA VAL A 41 4.27 -13.97 6.08
C VAL A 41 5.60 -14.18 5.34
N TYR A 42 5.88 -15.38 4.84
CA TYR A 42 7.14 -15.71 4.18
C TYR A 42 7.22 -15.22 2.72
N PHE A 43 6.09 -15.11 2.02
CA PHE A 43 6.09 -14.81 0.58
C PHE A 43 5.61 -13.40 0.23
N VAL A 44 4.85 -12.73 1.11
CA VAL A 44 4.41 -11.34 0.91
C VAL A 44 5.32 -10.33 1.64
N GLU A 45 6.33 -10.81 2.39
CA GLU A 45 7.21 -10.03 3.26
C GLU A 45 6.47 -9.44 4.48
N LEU A 46 7.22 -9.08 5.53
CA LEU A 46 6.65 -8.65 6.81
C LEU A 46 5.59 -7.58 6.56
N PRO A 47 4.39 -7.67 7.17
CA PRO A 47 3.36 -6.64 7.03
C PRO A 47 3.86 -5.23 7.32
N GLY A 48 4.89 -5.11 8.18
CA GLY A 48 5.62 -3.87 8.43
C GLY A 48 6.35 -3.34 7.19
N ASP A 49 7.12 -4.19 6.49
CA ASP A 49 7.91 -3.80 5.32
C ASP A 49 7.02 -3.37 4.16
N LEU A 50 5.90 -4.05 3.93
CA LEU A 50 4.94 -3.66 2.91
C LEU A 50 4.26 -2.32 3.24
N LYS A 51 3.89 -2.10 4.51
CA LYS A 51 3.31 -0.83 4.96
C LYS A 51 4.30 0.32 4.82
N GLU A 52 5.56 0.10 5.20
CA GLU A 52 6.62 1.10 5.04
C GLU A 52 6.95 1.36 3.57
N LEU A 53 6.92 0.33 2.71
CA LEU A 53 7.05 0.51 1.26
C LEU A 53 5.92 1.36 0.68
N LYS A 54 4.67 1.12 1.09
CA LYS A 54 3.52 1.93 0.68
C LYS A 54 3.59 3.35 1.21
N ARG A 55 4.05 3.54 2.45
CA ARG A 55 4.33 4.87 2.98
C ARG A 55 5.36 5.57 2.11
N LYS A 56 6.50 4.93 1.86
CA LYS A 56 7.55 5.48 1.01
C LYS A 56 7.00 5.87 -0.37
N GLU A 57 6.24 4.99 -1.04
CA GLU A 57 5.58 5.29 -2.32
C GLU A 57 4.69 6.54 -2.22
N PHE A 58 3.89 6.64 -1.16
CA PHE A 58 3.00 7.78 -0.93
C PHE A 58 3.75 9.11 -0.76
N PHE A 59 4.85 9.11 0.01
CA PHE A 59 5.65 10.31 0.25
C PHE A 59 6.47 10.75 -0.98
N GLU A 60 6.97 9.79 -1.76
CA GLU A 60 7.80 10.06 -2.94
C GLU A 60 6.99 10.45 -4.18
N ARG A 61 5.70 10.11 -4.23
CA ARG A 61 4.83 10.43 -5.36
C ARG A 61 4.69 11.93 -5.56
N LYS A 62 4.91 12.39 -6.79
CA LYS A 62 4.71 13.78 -7.23
C LYS A 62 3.99 13.83 -8.58
N CYS A 63 3.14 14.85 -8.76
CA CYS A 63 2.50 15.18 -10.03
C CYS A 63 2.94 16.57 -10.48
N CYS A 64 3.85 16.60 -11.45
CA CYS A 64 4.39 17.84 -12.02
C CYS A 64 3.65 18.28 -13.29
N SER A 65 2.42 17.80 -13.52
CA SER A 65 1.67 18.05 -14.75
C SER A 65 0.35 18.75 -14.47
N TYR A 66 0.04 19.78 -15.28
CA TYR A 66 -1.29 20.42 -15.29
C TYR A 66 -2.32 19.70 -16.17
N LYS A 67 -1.92 18.62 -16.87
CA LYS A 67 -2.84 17.87 -17.73
C LYS A 67 -3.85 17.12 -16.87
N ARG A 68 -5.15 17.35 -17.10
CA ARG A 68 -6.26 16.71 -16.37
C ARG A 68 -6.09 15.20 -16.23
N LYS A 69 -5.76 14.49 -17.33
CA LYS A 69 -5.54 13.04 -17.32
C LYS A 69 -4.48 12.59 -16.29
N ASN A 70 -3.41 13.36 -16.15
CA ASN A 70 -2.31 13.04 -15.23
C ASN A 70 -2.69 13.36 -13.79
N LEU A 71 -3.44 14.46 -13.57
CA LEU A 71 -3.98 14.82 -12.26
C LEU A 71 -5.00 13.79 -11.78
N ASP A 72 -5.94 13.36 -12.63
CA ASP A 72 -6.95 12.35 -12.30
C ASP A 72 -6.29 11.00 -11.95
N LEU A 73 -5.27 10.58 -12.71
CA LEU A 73 -4.52 9.36 -12.42
C LEU A 73 -3.79 9.46 -11.08
N HIS A 74 -3.07 10.56 -10.87
CA HIS A 74 -2.36 10.82 -9.61
C HIS A 74 -3.31 10.82 -8.42
N PHE A 75 -4.44 11.51 -8.53
CA PHE A 75 -5.46 11.56 -7.49
C PHE A 75 -5.99 10.17 -7.15
N LYS A 76 -6.38 9.37 -8.15
CA LYS A 76 -6.87 8.00 -7.94
C LYS A 76 -5.87 7.12 -7.20
N ASP A 77 -4.60 7.19 -7.59
CA ASP A 77 -3.55 6.41 -6.96
C ASP A 77 -3.26 6.88 -5.53
N MET A 78 -3.22 8.20 -5.28
CA MET A 78 -3.03 8.76 -3.94
C MET A 78 -4.20 8.40 -3.02
N VAL A 79 -5.45 8.46 -3.50
CA VAL A 79 -6.63 8.02 -2.75
C VAL A 79 -6.53 6.53 -2.40
N ARG A 80 -6.14 5.69 -3.37
CA ARG A 80 -5.94 4.25 -3.11
C ARG A 80 -4.92 4.01 -2.00
N LEU A 81 -3.73 4.58 -2.13
CA LEU A 81 -2.66 4.44 -1.14
C LEU A 81 -3.06 5.01 0.23
N PHE A 82 -3.78 6.14 0.26
CA PHE A 82 -4.28 6.74 1.51
C PHE A 82 -5.18 5.78 2.30
N TYR A 83 -6.13 5.13 1.63
CA TYR A 83 -6.98 4.13 2.27
C TYR A 83 -6.23 2.85 2.65
N GLU A 84 -5.28 2.40 1.82
CA GLU A 84 -4.41 1.26 2.16
C GLU A 84 -3.50 1.53 3.37
N LEU A 85 -3.20 2.80 3.66
CA LEU A 85 -2.46 3.24 4.84
C LEU A 85 -3.34 3.50 6.07
N GLY A 86 -4.65 3.23 5.97
CA GLY A 86 -5.60 3.32 7.09
C GLY A 86 -6.33 4.67 7.19
N ALA A 87 -6.37 5.46 6.11
CA ALA A 87 -7.04 6.75 6.06
C ALA A 87 -6.54 7.76 7.13
N ASP A 88 -5.23 7.72 7.40
CA ASP A 88 -4.58 8.61 8.35
C ASP A 88 -4.62 10.07 7.86
N ILE A 89 -5.44 10.90 8.49
CA ILE A 89 -5.68 12.30 8.11
C ILE A 89 -4.38 13.14 8.15
N SER A 90 -3.36 12.72 8.90
CA SER A 90 -2.05 13.40 8.88
C SER A 90 -1.38 13.36 7.50
N LEU A 91 -1.75 12.40 6.65
CA LEU A 91 -1.25 12.25 5.29
C LEU A 91 -1.89 13.21 4.28
N THR A 92 -2.95 13.93 4.65
CA THR A 92 -3.62 14.90 3.76
C THR A 92 -2.65 16.00 3.31
N GLN A 93 -1.76 16.45 4.19
CA GLN A 93 -0.74 17.46 3.84
C GLN A 93 0.32 16.91 2.88
N VAL A 94 0.65 15.63 2.99
CA VAL A 94 1.58 14.96 2.07
C VAL A 94 0.98 14.90 0.67
N PHE A 95 -0.33 14.62 0.55
CA PHE A 95 -1.03 14.72 -0.72
C PHE A 95 -0.99 16.13 -1.32
N LEU A 96 -1.23 17.18 -0.53
CA LEU A 96 -1.13 18.56 -1.03
C LEU A 96 0.29 18.90 -1.50
N SER A 97 1.31 18.41 -0.79
CA SER A 97 2.72 18.54 -1.21
C SER A 97 3.08 17.72 -2.45
N SER A 98 2.21 16.80 -2.88
CA SER A 98 2.44 15.92 -4.02
C SER A 98 2.06 16.56 -5.36
N ILE A 99 1.26 17.62 -5.35
CA ILE A 99 0.81 18.33 -6.56
C ILE A 99 1.51 19.70 -6.66
N LEU A 100 1.37 20.35 -7.83
CA LEU A 100 1.91 21.68 -8.08
C LEU A 100 1.34 22.70 -7.07
N ALA A 101 2.20 23.60 -6.54
CA ALA A 101 1.84 24.54 -5.47
C ALA A 101 0.63 25.43 -5.79
N SER A 102 0.47 25.83 -7.05
CA SER A 102 -0.69 26.60 -7.53
C SER A 102 -2.00 25.84 -7.38
N LEU A 103 -1.99 24.52 -7.62
CA LEU A 103 -3.13 23.63 -7.42
C LEU A 103 -3.33 23.28 -5.95
N ALA A 104 -2.25 23.05 -5.21
CA ALA A 104 -2.30 22.77 -3.77
C ALA A 104 -3.01 23.89 -3.00
N GLY A 105 -2.68 25.15 -3.30
CA GLY A 105 -3.32 26.30 -2.65
C GLY A 105 -4.82 26.43 -2.97
N VAL A 106 -5.28 25.91 -4.12
CA VAL A 106 -6.72 25.84 -4.45
C VAL A 106 -7.38 24.68 -3.71
N ALA A 107 -6.75 23.51 -3.73
CA ALA A 107 -7.23 22.31 -3.04
C ALA A 107 -7.38 22.52 -1.53
N GLU A 108 -6.45 23.23 -0.89
CA GLU A 108 -6.49 23.53 0.54
C GLU A 108 -7.68 24.43 0.94
N ARG A 109 -8.14 25.30 0.03
CA ARG A 109 -9.28 26.19 0.26
C ARG A 109 -10.63 25.56 -0.07
N LEU A 110 -10.64 24.50 -0.88
CA LEU A 110 -11.89 23.85 -1.32
C LEU A 110 -12.77 23.39 -0.15
N PRO A 111 -12.23 22.79 0.94
CA PRO A 111 -13.02 22.42 2.10
C PRO A 111 -13.71 23.58 2.80
N GLN A 112 -13.12 24.79 2.76
CA GLN A 112 -13.68 25.97 3.43
C GLN A 112 -15.01 26.38 2.80
N ALA A 113 -15.17 26.19 1.48
CA ALA A 113 -16.45 26.41 0.80
C ALA A 113 -17.56 25.46 1.28
N ARG A 114 -17.19 24.35 1.95
CA ARG A 114 -18.10 23.37 2.55
C ARG A 114 -18.13 23.48 4.10
N GLY A 115 -17.53 24.52 4.66
CA GLY A 115 -17.44 24.72 6.12
C GLY A 115 -16.50 23.74 6.85
N LYS A 116 -15.62 23.04 6.12
CA LYS A 116 -14.63 22.11 6.68
C LYS A 116 -13.24 22.73 6.69
N ARG A 117 -12.40 22.36 7.65
CA ARG A 117 -10.97 22.65 7.61
C ARG A 117 -10.24 21.52 6.89
N ILE A 118 -9.14 21.84 6.22
CA ILE A 118 -8.33 20.84 5.50
C ILE A 118 -7.82 19.72 6.43
N ILE A 119 -7.54 20.05 7.70
CA ILE A 119 -7.07 19.10 8.72
C ILE A 119 -8.15 18.12 9.19
N ASP A 120 -9.41 18.37 8.83
CA ASP A 120 -10.55 17.49 9.15
C ASP A 120 -11.03 16.73 7.89
N CYS A 121 -10.30 16.84 6.76
CA CYS A 121 -10.65 16.25 5.48
C CYS A 121 -9.73 15.09 5.12
N THR A 122 -10.33 14.04 4.56
CA THR A 122 -9.59 12.95 3.90
C THR A 122 -9.19 13.34 2.48
N VAL A 123 -8.17 12.69 1.93
CA VAL A 123 -7.72 12.93 0.54
C VAL A 123 -8.85 12.72 -0.48
N GLY A 124 -9.76 11.76 -0.23
CA GLY A 124 -10.89 11.49 -1.12
C GLY A 124 -12.01 12.54 -1.09
N GLU A 125 -12.02 13.44 -0.10
CA GLU A 125 -13.03 14.50 0.03
C GLU A 125 -12.60 15.84 -0.60
N ILE A 126 -11.32 15.97 -0.92
CA ILE A 126 -10.73 17.09 -1.68
C ILE A 126 -11.10 16.94 -3.16
#